data_AF-A0A382X9I9-F1
#
_entry.id   AF-A0A382X9I9-F1
#
_cell.length_a   1.000
_cell.length_b   1.000
_cell.length_c   1.000
_cell.angle_alpha   90.00
_cell.angle_beta   90.00
_cell.angle_gamma   90.00
#
_symmetry.space_group_name_H-M   'P 1'
#
loop_
_entity.id
_entity.type
_entity.pdbx_description
1 polymer ?
#
loop_
_entity_poly.entity_id
_entity_poly.type
_entity_poly.pdbx_seq_one_letter_code
_entity_poly.pdbx_strand_id
1 'polypeptide(L)'
;MAELIVRMERTVAHFNEEVNSLLKTLHSRTRNQYGLLASMRGEDPNAEPVELSEFEKKLSTGDGPKKDVPEKEVTEEKTKKKFSFFKRKKKK
;
A
#
# COMPACT_ATOMS: atom_id res chain seq x y z
N MET A 1 30.03 17.36 6.01
CA MET A 1 29.47 16.71 4.80
C MET A 1 29.38 15.20 4.96
N ALA A 2 30.45 14.48 5.30
CA ALA A 2 30.43 13.02 5.46
C ALA A 2 29.39 12.50 6.49
N GLU A 3 29.28 13.13 7.66
CA GLU A 3 28.30 12.71 8.69
C GLU A 3 26.83 12.91 8.27
N LEU A 4 26.55 13.94 7.47
CA LEU A 4 25.20 14.18 6.93
C LEU A 4 24.83 13.07 5.94
N ILE A 5 25.76 12.72 5.05
CA ILE A 5 25.57 11.64 4.08
C ILE A 5 25.31 10.32 4.82
N VAL A 6 26.13 9.98 5.81
CA VAL A 6 25.94 8.76 6.63
C VAL A 6 24.60 8.77 7.37
N ARG A 7 24.17 9.92 7.91
CA ARG A 7 22.86 10.04 8.56
C ARG A 7 21.72 9.85 7.55
N MET A 8 21.83 10.42 6.35
CA MET A 8 20.85 10.26 5.28
C MET A 8 20.78 8.80 4.80
N GLU A 9 21.92 8.15 4.57
CA GLU A 9 22.00 6.73 4.20
C GLU A 9 21.29 5.84 5.23
N ARG A 10 21.54 6.08 6.53
CA ARG A 10 20.86 5.34 7.61
C ARG A 10 19.35 5.57 7.60
N THR A 11 18.89 6.80 7.41
CA THR A 11 17.45 7.09 7.36
C THR A 11 16.76 6.47 6.16
N VAL A 12 17.42 6.45 5.00
CA VAL A 12 16.89 5.80 3.79
C VAL A 12 16.84 4.28 3.96
N ALA A 13 17.89 3.68 4.53
CA ALA A 13 17.90 2.24 4.83
C ALA A 13 16.78 1.86 5.79
N HIS A 14 16.62 2.60 6.90
CA HIS A 14 15.56 2.36 7.88
C HIS A 14 14.17 2.48 7.27
N PHE A 15 13.94 3.50 6.44
CA PHE A 15 12.68 3.67 5.72
C PHE A 15 12.38 2.47 4.81
N ASN A 16 13.37 2.02 4.04
CA ASN A 16 13.20 0.87 3.15
C ASN A 16 12.87 -0.41 3.93
N GLU A 17 13.50 -0.62 5.08
CA GLU A 17 13.20 -1.76 5.96
C GLU A 17 11.76 -1.72 6.48
N GLU A 18 11.31 -0.56 6.99
CA GLU A 18 9.94 -0.36 7.47
C GLU A 18 8.90 -0.57 6.37
N VAL A 19 9.13 -0.01 5.18
CA VAL A 19 8.25 -0.17 4.03
C VAL A 19 8.16 -1.63 3.61
N ASN A 20 9.28 -2.34 3.53
CA ASN A 20 9.29 -3.76 3.19
C ASN A 20 8.53 -4.61 4.23
N SER A 21 8.67 -4.28 5.52
CA SER A 21 7.92 -4.94 6.59
C SER A 21 6.40 -4.70 6.48
N LEU A 22 6.01 -3.46 6.19
CA LEU A 22 4.62 -3.09 5.95
C LEU A 22 4.04 -3.85 4.75
N LEU A 23 4.80 -3.93 3.65
CA LEU A 23 4.38 -4.57 2.41
C LEU A 23 4.15 -6.08 2.61
N LYS A 24 5.07 -6.75 3.32
CA LYS A 24 4.90 -8.15 3.75
C LYS A 24 3.65 -8.36 4.59
N THR A 25 3.39 -7.44 5.53
CA THR A 25 2.20 -7.51 6.41
C THR A 25 0.91 -7.35 5.60
N LEU A 26 0.88 -6.40 4.66
CA LEU A 26 -0.26 -6.21 3.77
C LEU A 26 -0.50 -7.43 2.89
N HIS A 27 0.52 -7.97 2.24
CA HIS A 27 0.40 -9.17 1.41
C HIS A 27 -0.14 -10.37 2.20
N SER A 28 0.36 -10.59 3.42
CA SER A 28 -0.12 -11.65 4.31
C SER A 28 -1.60 -11.44 4.67
N ARG A 29 -1.99 -10.23 5.06
CA ARG A 29 -3.40 -9.90 5.36
C ARG A 29 -4.31 -10.12 4.16
N THR A 30 -3.92 -9.64 2.98
CA THR A 30 -4.70 -9.79 1.76
C THR A 30 -4.87 -11.27 1.39
N ARG A 31 -3.80 -12.07 1.44
CA ARG A 31 -3.87 -13.51 1.16
C ARG A 31 -4.79 -14.25 2.14
N ASN A 32 -4.70 -13.92 3.43
CA ASN A 32 -5.56 -14.53 4.46
C ASN A 32 -7.03 -14.14 4.28
N GLN A 33 -7.31 -12.88 3.94
CA GLN A 33 -8.67 -12.43 3.65
C GLN A 33 -9.24 -13.10 2.40
N TYR A 34 -8.42 -13.23 1.35
CA TYR A 34 -8.82 -13.94 0.13
C TYR A 34 -9.16 -15.40 0.42
N GLY A 35 -8.29 -16.13 1.13
CA GLY A 35 -8.54 -17.52 1.51
C GLY A 35 -9.79 -17.67 2.40
N LEU A 36 -10.01 -16.75 3.34
CA LEU A 36 -11.22 -16.73 4.16
C LEU A 36 -12.48 -16.53 3.28
N LEU A 37 -12.47 -15.54 2.38
CA LEU A 37 -13.62 -15.26 1.51
C LEU A 37 -13.91 -16.41 0.55
N ALA A 38 -12.88 -17.01 -0.04
CA ALA A 38 -13.01 -18.20 -0.89
C ALA A 38 -13.68 -19.35 -0.11
N SER A 39 -13.21 -19.62 1.11
CA SER A 39 -13.80 -20.66 1.96
C SER A 39 -15.27 -20.36 2.33
N MET A 40 -15.62 -19.11 2.60
CA MET A 40 -17.00 -18.70 2.90
C MET A 40 -17.93 -18.84 1.69
N ARG A 41 -17.40 -18.70 0.47
CA ARG A 41 -18.15 -18.87 -0.79
C ARG A 41 -18.27 -20.33 -1.22
N GLY A 42 -17.55 -21.25 -0.56
CA GLY A 42 -17.45 -22.65 -0.98
C GLY A 42 -16.58 -22.83 -2.23
N GLU A 43 -15.77 -21.83 -2.58
CA GLU A 43 -14.75 -21.92 -3.64
C GLU A 43 -13.54 -22.70 -3.08
N ASP A 44 -12.88 -23.48 -3.93
CA ASP A 44 -11.68 -24.22 -3.53
C ASP A 44 -10.56 -23.21 -3.16
N PRO A 45 -10.07 -23.19 -1.92
CA PRO A 45 -9.02 -22.26 -1.48
C PRO A 45 -7.67 -22.46 -2.18
N ASN A 46 -7.53 -23.54 -2.96
CA ASN A 46 -6.36 -23.83 -3.78
C ASN A 46 -6.65 -23.77 -5.30
N ALA A 47 -7.87 -23.39 -5.70
CA ALA A 47 -8.14 -23.06 -7.10
C ALA A 47 -7.30 -21.85 -7.51
N GLU A 48 -6.86 -21.83 -8.77
CA GLU A 48 -6.12 -20.69 -9.30
C GLU A 48 -6.85 -19.40 -8.97
N PRO A 49 -6.14 -18.38 -8.45
CA PRO A 49 -6.77 -17.16 -7.99
C PRO A 49 -7.63 -16.62 -9.12
N VAL A 50 -8.95 -16.65 -8.89
CA VAL A 50 -10.01 -16.14 -9.79
C VAL A 50 -9.44 -14.96 -10.53
N GLU A 51 -9.38 -15.07 -11.87
CA GLU A 51 -8.61 -14.18 -12.73
C GLU A 51 -8.62 -12.75 -12.19
N LEU A 52 -7.51 -12.40 -11.52
CA LEU A 52 -7.37 -11.07 -10.92
C LEU A 52 -7.74 -10.05 -11.99
N SER A 53 -8.59 -9.10 -11.64
CA SER A 53 -8.91 -7.97 -12.50
C SER A 53 -7.62 -7.40 -13.07
N GLU A 54 -7.61 -6.97 -14.33
CA GLU A 54 -6.39 -6.46 -14.98
C GLU A 54 -5.66 -5.40 -14.14
N PHE A 55 -6.39 -4.67 -13.30
CA PHE A 55 -5.84 -3.69 -12.36
C PHE A 55 -5.05 -4.31 -11.20
N GLU A 56 -5.52 -5.43 -10.64
CA GLU A 56 -4.83 -6.14 -9.56
C GLU A 56 -3.58 -6.86 -10.09
N LYS A 57 -3.64 -7.40 -11.31
CA LYS A 57 -2.46 -7.95 -12.00
C LYS A 57 -1.36 -6.90 -12.14
N LYS A 58 -1.71 -5.69 -12.61
CA LYS A 58 -0.76 -4.56 -12.80
C LYS A 58 -0.10 -4.10 -11.49
N LEU A 59 -0.81 -4.18 -10.36
CA LEU A 59 -0.25 -3.84 -9.05
C LEU A 59 0.68 -4.94 -8.52
N SER A 60 0.37 -6.21 -8.80
CA SER A 60 1.18 -7.35 -8.35
C SER A 60 2.49 -7.52 -9.12
N THR A 61 2.55 -7.14 -10.40
CA THR A 61 3.80 -7.23 -11.20
C THR A 61 4.78 -6.08 -10.96
N GLY A 62 4.42 -5.06 -10.17
CA GLY A 62 5.31 -3.94 -9.86
C GLY A 62 5.71 -3.10 -11.08
N ASP A 63 5.15 -3.36 -12.26
CA ASP A 63 5.41 -2.64 -13.50
C ASP A 63 4.52 -1.40 -13.55
N GLY A 64 4.77 -0.49 -12.61
CA GLY A 64 4.28 0.87 -12.71
C GLY A 64 4.94 1.55 -13.92
N PRO A 65 4.25 2.44 -14.64
CA PRO A 65 4.87 3.18 -15.73
C PRO A 65 6.12 3.88 -15.20
N LYS A 66 7.28 3.56 -15.77
CA LYS A 66 8.52 4.34 -15.57
C LYS A 66 8.19 5.78 -15.94
N LYS A 67 7.87 6.60 -14.94
CA LYS A 67 7.79 8.05 -15.10
C LYS A 67 9.18 8.57 -14.87
N ASP A 68 9.83 8.93 -15.97
CA ASP A 68 10.95 9.85 -15.96
C ASP A 68 10.64 11.00 -15.00
N VAL A 69 11.54 11.24 -14.06
CA VAL A 69 11.44 12.31 -13.07
C VAL A 69 11.85 13.61 -13.76
N PRO A 70 10.97 14.62 -13.91
CA PRO A 70 11.43 15.98 -14.01
C PRO A 70 11.48 16.57 -12.60
N GLU A 71 12.68 16.96 -12.17
CA GLU A 71 12.83 17.90 -11.07
C GLU A 71 11.98 19.14 -11.34
N LYS A 72 11.14 19.51 -10.38
CA LYS A 72 10.72 20.90 -10.17
C LYS A 72 10.25 21.09 -8.73
N GLU A 73 10.97 21.96 -8.04
CA GLU A 73 10.59 22.62 -6.81
C GLU A 73 9.18 23.22 -6.92
N VAL A 74 8.49 23.37 -5.77
CA VAL A 74 7.72 24.57 -5.37
C VAL A 74 6.72 24.23 -4.24
N THR A 75 7.06 24.77 -3.07
CA THR A 75 6.22 25.32 -1.96
C THR A 75 5.11 24.52 -1.29
N GLU A 76 5.23 24.54 0.04
CA GLU A 76 4.25 24.28 1.08
C GLU A 76 2.83 24.80 0.77
N GLU A 77 1.81 23.97 1.01
CA GLU A 77 0.59 24.42 1.69
C GLU A 77 -0.20 23.23 2.26
N LYS A 78 -0.18 23.08 3.59
CA LYS A 78 -0.92 22.06 4.34
C LYS A 78 -2.41 22.42 4.38
N THR A 79 -3.19 21.98 3.40
CA THR A 79 -4.65 22.05 3.49
C THR A 79 -5.17 20.93 4.40
N LYS A 80 -5.49 21.28 5.65
CA LYS A 80 -6.15 20.39 6.63
C LYS A 80 -7.58 20.07 6.15
N LYS A 81 -7.75 19.00 5.37
CA LYS A 81 -9.07 18.44 5.06
C LYS A 81 -9.66 17.80 6.33
N LYS A 82 -10.64 18.48 6.92
CA LYS A 82 -11.44 17.94 8.03
C LYS A 82 -12.40 16.90 7.46
N PHE A 83 -12.07 15.61 7.60
CA PHE A 83 -13.01 14.54 7.29
C PHE A 83 -14.19 14.63 8.27
N SER A 84 -15.36 14.97 7.73
CA SER A 84 -16.61 15.04 8.46
C SER A 84 -16.98 13.63 8.94
N PHE A 85 -16.96 13.41 10.25
CA PHE A 85 -17.47 12.18 10.85
C PHE A 85 -18.98 12.12 10.61
N PHE A 86 -19.41 11.21 9.74
CA PHE A 86 -20.80 10.84 9.58
C PHE A 86 -21.36 10.44 10.96
N LYS A 87 -22.15 11.34 11.55
CA LYS A 87 -22.89 11.06 12.78
C LYS A 87 -23.92 9.96 12.46
N ARG A 88 -23.62 8.72 12.84
CA ARG A 88 -24.60 7.62 12.82
C ARG A 88 -25.79 8.04 13.69
N LYS A 89 -26.98 8.09 13.10
CA LYS A 89 -28.25 8.23 13.82
C LYS A 89 -28.48 6.96 14.63
N LYS A 90 -28.51 7.03 15.96
CA LYS A 90 -28.99 5.90 16.77
C LYS A 90 -30.47 5.69 16.45
N LYS A 91 -30.84 4.48 16.02
CA LYS A 91 -32.26 4.06 16.02
C LYS A 91 -32.66 3.83 17.48
N LYS A 92 -33.86 4.31 17.84
CA LYS A 92 -34.53 3.99 19.10
C LYS A 92 -34.89 2.51 19.12
#